data_AF-A2T6B3-F1
#
_entry.id   AF-A2T6B3-F1
#
_cell.length_a   1.000
_cell.length_b   1.000
_cell.length_c   1.000
_cell.angle_alpha   90.00
_cell.angle_beta   90.00
_cell.angle_gamma   90.00
#
_symmetry.space_group_name_H-M   'P 1'
#
loop_
_entity.id
_entity.type
_entity.pdbx_description
1 polymer ?
#
loop_
_entity_poly.entity_id
_entity_poly.type
_entity_poly.pdbx_seq_one_letter_code
_entity_poly.pdbx_strand_id
1 'polypeptide(L)' 'CVYVNKHGNFGPHLDPKRIQQLPDHFGPGPVNVVLRRIVQACVDCALETKTVFGY' A
#
# COMPACT_ATOMS: atom_id res chain seq x y z
N CYS A 1 10.90 -7.55 -8.63
CA CYS A 1 10.52 -6.51 -7.64
C CYS A 1 9.43 -5.65 -8.26
N VAL A 2 8.42 -5.26 -7.50
CA VAL A 2 7.36 -4.32 -7.93
C VAL A 2 7.62 -2.98 -7.24
N TYR A 3 7.68 -1.88 -8.00
CA TYR A 3 7.99 -0.55 -7.48
C TYR A 3 6.72 0.28 -7.31
N VAL A 4 6.64 1.03 -6.21
CA VAL A 4 5.51 1.92 -5.94
C VAL A 4 5.88 3.32 -6.39
N ASN A 5 5.06 3.90 -7.26
CA ASN A 5 5.22 5.29 -7.65
C ASN A 5 4.63 6.22 -6.57
N LYS A 6 5.48 6.68 -5.65
CA LYS A 6 5.12 7.64 -4.58
C LYS A 6 5.30 9.11 -4.96
N HIS A 7 5.63 9.39 -6.22
CA HIS A 7 5.88 10.76 -6.70
C HIS A 7 4.88 11.21 -7.77
N GLY A 8 3.98 10.33 -8.21
CA GLY A 8 2.90 10.65 -9.15
C GLY A 8 1.83 11.57 -8.55
N ASN A 9 0.89 12.03 -9.36
CA ASN A 9 -0.27 12.73 -8.83
C ASN A 9 -1.29 11.70 -8.31
N PHE A 10 -1.51 11.65 -6.99
CA PHE A 10 -2.43 10.70 -6.33
C PHE A 10 -3.90 11.17 -6.35
N GLY A 11 -4.18 12.33 -6.93
CA GLY A 11 -5.51 12.92 -6.96
C GLY A 11 -6.00 13.38 -5.56
N PRO A 12 -7.23 13.93 -5.47
CA PRO A 12 -7.70 14.61 -4.26
C PRO A 12 -8.12 13.66 -3.12
N HIS A 13 -8.23 12.36 -3.40
CA HIS A 13 -8.76 11.37 -2.45
C HIS A 13 -7.68 10.61 -1.68
N LEU A 14 -6.41 10.77 -2.04
CA LEU A 14 -5.30 10.09 -1.41
C LEU A 14 -4.53 11.07 -0.54
N ASP A 15 -4.37 10.73 0.75
CA ASP A 15 -3.60 11.53 1.70
C ASP A 15 -2.11 11.46 1.36
N PRO A 16 -1.44 12.58 1.02
CA PRO A 16 -0.03 12.61 0.69
C PRO A 16 0.87 11.99 1.78
N LYS A 17 0.50 12.14 3.06
CA LYS A 17 1.27 11.58 4.19
C LYS A 17 1.22 10.06 4.18
N ARG A 18 0.07 9.47 3.85
CA ARG A 18 -0.09 8.01 3.73
C ARG A 18 0.63 7.45 2.51
N ILE A 19 0.65 8.21 1.41
CA ILE A 19 1.40 7.82 0.21
C ILE A 19 2.91 7.76 0.48
N GLN A 20 3.46 8.69 1.25
CA GLN A 20 4.88 8.66 1.63
C GLN A 20 5.22 7.47 2.53
N GLN A 21 4.26 6.98 3.34
CA GLN A 21 4.41 5.81 4.21
C GLN A 21 4.34 4.47 3.47
N LEU A 22 3.94 4.45 2.19
CA LEU A 22 3.96 3.22 1.39
C LEU A 22 5.40 2.68 1.27
N PRO A 23 5.61 1.38 1.07
CA PRO A 23 6.93 0.84 0.74
C PRO A 23 7.38 1.29 -0.65
N ASP A 24 8.68 1.52 -0.87
CA ASP A 24 9.23 1.90 -2.19
C ASP A 24 9.13 0.77 -3.21
N HIS A 25 9.24 -0.46 -2.73
CA HIS A 25 9.10 -1.64 -3.56
C HIS A 25 8.72 -2.87 -2.72
N PHE A 26 8.11 -3.84 -3.38
CA PHE A 26 7.85 -5.17 -2.84
C PHE A 26 8.83 -6.18 -3.49
N GLY A 27 9.67 -6.80 -2.67
CA GLY A 27 10.78 -7.69 -3.08
C GLY A 27 12.10 -7.34 -2.37
N PRO A 28 13.23 -8.01 -2.68
CA PRO A 28 13.41 -9.06 -3.67
C PRO A 28 12.93 -10.43 -3.15
N GLY A 29 12.26 -11.19 -4.02
CA GLY A 29 11.74 -12.52 -3.69
C GLY A 29 10.93 -13.11 -4.86
N PRO A 30 10.68 -14.43 -4.86
CA PRO A 30 9.90 -15.06 -5.92
C PRO A 30 8.48 -14.47 -5.97
N VAL A 31 7.92 -14.39 -7.18
CA VAL A 31 6.71 -13.59 -7.47
C VAL A 31 5.51 -14.00 -6.61
N ASN A 32 5.45 -15.27 -6.20
CA ASN A 32 4.43 -15.81 -5.32
C ASN A 32 4.46 -15.17 -3.91
N VAL A 33 5.66 -14.91 -3.37
CA VAL A 33 5.85 -14.26 -2.07
C VAL A 33 5.51 -12.78 -2.16
N VAL A 34 5.94 -12.11 -3.24
CA VAL A 34 5.63 -10.70 -3.50
C VAL A 34 4.13 -10.50 -3.64
N LEU A 35 3.45 -11.33 -4.45
CA LEU A 35 2.01 -11.26 -4.65
C LEU A 35 1.26 -11.49 -3.33
N ARG A 36 1.64 -12.51 -2.56
CA ARG A 36 0.98 -12.80 -1.27
C ARG A 36 1.15 -11.66 -0.27
N ARG A 37 2.32 -11.01 -0.23
CA ARG A 37 2.57 -9.83 0.61
C ARG A 37 1.76 -8.61 0.19
N ILE A 38 1.63 -8.37 -1.12
CA ILE A 38 0.79 -7.27 -1.63
C ILE A 38 -0.68 -7.53 -1.27
N VAL A 39 -1.18 -8.74 -1.47
CA VAL A 39 -2.56 -9.11 -1.12
C VAL A 39 -2.80 -8.93 0.38
N GLN A 40 -1.88 -9.39 1.24
CA GLN A 40 -1.99 -9.17 2.69
C GLN A 40 -1.98 -7.69 3.05
N ALA A 41 -1.06 -6.88 2.51
CA ALA A 41 -1.04 -5.45 2.75
C ALA A 41 -2.34 -4.76 2.33
N CYS A 42 -2.97 -5.17 1.22
CA CYS A 42 -4.28 -4.66 0.82
C CYS A 42 -5.40 -5.05 1.79
N VAL A 43 -5.39 -6.30 2.28
CA VAL A 43 -6.36 -6.78 3.28
C VAL A 43 -6.19 -6.03 4.60
N ASP A 44 -4.95 -5.88 5.06
CA ASP A 44 -4.63 -5.15 6.29
C ASP A 44 -5.07 -3.69 6.19
N CYS A 45 -4.77 -3.00 5.09
CA CYS A 45 -5.26 -1.64 4.83
C CYS A 45 -6.79 -1.54 4.85
N ALA A 46 -7.49 -2.49 4.22
CA ALA A 46 -8.96 -2.50 4.18
C ALA A 46 -9.58 -2.76 5.57
N LEU A 47 -8.93 -3.57 6.40
CA LEU A 47 -9.37 -3.85 7.77
C LEU A 47 -9.07 -2.67 8.72
N GLU A 48 -7.90 -2.03 8.57
CA GLU A 48 -7.49 -0.85 9.34
C GLU A 48 -8.31 0.41 8.98
N THR A 49 -9.03 0.37 7.85
CA THR A 49 -9.99 1.41 7.46
C THR A 49 -11.14 1.53 8.48
N LYS A 50 -11.51 0.45 9.18
CA LYS A 50 -12.51 0.51 10.28
C LYS A 50 -12.04 1.34 11.48
N THR A 51 -10.74 1.49 11.68
CA THR A 51 -10.15 2.27 12.79
C THR A 51 -9.98 3.76 12.44
N VAL A 52 -9.98 4.10 11.15
CA VAL A 52 -9.73 5.47 10.66
C VAL A 52 -11.02 6.21 10.31
N PHE A 53 -12.08 5.47 9.94
CA PHE A 53 -13.43 6.00 9.75
C PHE A 53 -14.37 5.64 10.91
N GLY A 54 -13.84 5.63 12.14
CA GLY A 54 -14.61 5.31 13.34
C GLY A 54 -15.94 6.06 13.38
N TYR A 55 -17.03 5.29 13.25
CA TYR A 55 -18.29 5.56 13.93
C TYR A 55 -18.13 5.18 15.41
#